data_AF-A0A1E9Z9W9-F1
#
_entry.id   AF-A0A1E9Z9W9-F1
#
_cell.length_a   1.000
_cell.length_b   1.000
_cell.length_c   1.000
_cell.angle_alpha   90.00
_cell.angle_beta   90.00
_cell.angle_gamma   90.00
#
_symmetry.space_group_name_H-M   'P 1'
#
loop_
_entity.id
_entity.type
_entity.pdbx_description
1 polymer ?
#
loop_
_entity_poly.entity_id
_entity_poly.type
_entity_poly.pdbx_seq_one_letter_code
_entity_poly.pdbx_strand_id
1 'polypeptide(L)'
;MSTFVTRRAALGIATTTALASLTACASDIRPLSNQSTPGEQRSYKGELKFNGYESRGTYVPATSSKKAENPPKPVPPAEMKAKTTEGMYAAINYWLASFNYLMITGDIEPFKAVDINRNDIYKAEPFVEFYEKNTGWVYGTDAPFSAELTEDAPQKVDEQQYRWLGVGRYNKEAKIHYTDGRELTMASLSSGPGDYEFFFILEYQDGAWTVRNEPAKLTTSSPSSSASSSGTSI
;
A
#
# COMPACT_ATOMS: atom_id res chain seq x y z
N MET A 1 33.23 -66.01 -44.57
CA MET A 1 34.68 -65.71 -44.42
C MET A 1 34.82 -64.43 -43.61
N SER A 2 35.59 -64.53 -42.53
CA SER A 2 36.28 -63.51 -41.72
C SER A 2 35.53 -62.29 -41.15
N THR A 3 35.19 -62.48 -39.87
CA THR A 3 35.33 -61.58 -38.70
C THR A 3 36.30 -60.40 -38.79
N PHE A 4 35.91 -59.22 -38.25
CA PHE A 4 36.76 -58.33 -37.44
C PHE A 4 35.89 -57.53 -36.45
N VAL A 5 35.94 -57.84 -35.15
CA VAL A 5 36.73 -57.22 -34.06
C VAL A 5 36.09 -55.97 -33.41
N THR A 6 35.55 -56.22 -32.22
CA THR A 6 35.37 -55.42 -31.01
C THR A 6 36.25 -54.18 -30.83
N ARG A 7 35.62 -53.05 -30.44
CA ARG A 7 36.24 -52.09 -29.49
C ARG A 7 35.27 -51.71 -28.38
N ARG A 8 35.64 -52.14 -27.17
CA ARG A 8 35.13 -51.66 -25.89
C ARG A 8 35.53 -50.19 -25.72
N ALA A 9 34.58 -49.30 -25.43
CA ALA A 9 34.88 -47.99 -24.87
C ALA A 9 34.49 -48.02 -23.39
N ALA A 10 35.48 -47.73 -22.54
CA ALA A 10 35.45 -47.88 -21.11
C ALA A 10 34.69 -46.74 -20.41
N LEU A 11 34.14 -47.07 -19.24
CA LEU A 11 33.61 -46.15 -18.25
C LEU A 11 34.65 -45.09 -17.85
N GLY A 12 34.19 -43.85 -17.72
CA GLY A 12 34.90 -42.76 -17.06
C GLY A 12 33.90 -41.84 -16.38
N ILE A 13 33.44 -42.22 -15.18
CA ILE A 13 32.73 -41.32 -14.27
C ILE A 13 33.80 -40.52 -13.56
N ALA A 14 33.93 -39.24 -13.89
CA ALA A 14 34.75 -38.29 -13.12
C ALA A 14 33.82 -37.46 -12.23
N THR A 15 33.66 -37.90 -10.98
CA THR A 15 33.11 -37.09 -9.90
C THR A 15 34.22 -36.19 -9.34
N THR A 16 34.11 -34.89 -9.54
CA THR A 16 34.92 -33.89 -8.83
C THR A 16 34.01 -32.99 -8.00
N THR A 17 33.56 -33.52 -6.86
CA THR A 17 33.00 -32.71 -5.77
C THR A 17 34.15 -32.06 -5.01
N ALA A 18 34.45 -30.80 -5.30
CA ALA A 18 35.30 -29.98 -4.46
C ALA A 18 34.48 -29.46 -3.26
N LEU A 19 34.66 -30.10 -2.10
CA LEU A 19 34.12 -29.59 -0.82
C LEU A 19 35.07 -28.50 -0.31
N ALA A 20 34.74 -27.24 -0.57
CA ALA A 20 35.36 -26.11 0.13
C ALA A 20 34.78 -26.05 1.55
N SER A 21 35.57 -26.49 2.53
CA SER A 21 35.26 -26.37 3.95
C SER A 21 35.59 -24.93 4.40
N LEU A 22 34.58 -24.08 4.47
CA LEU A 22 34.70 -22.76 5.09
C LEU A 22 34.36 -22.88 6.58
N THR A 23 35.36 -23.22 7.39
CA THR A 23 35.31 -23.07 8.84
C THR A 23 35.72 -21.64 9.19
N ALA A 24 34.73 -20.77 9.36
CA ALA A 24 34.92 -19.51 10.07
C ALA A 24 34.03 -19.53 11.32
N CYS A 25 34.67 -19.75 12.45
CA CYS A 25 34.09 -19.59 13.77
C CYS A 25 33.83 -18.10 14.02
N ALA A 26 32.59 -17.75 14.32
CA ALA A 26 32.21 -16.96 15.50
C ALA A 26 30.73 -16.65 15.40
N SER A 27 29.94 -17.31 16.23
CA SER A 27 28.61 -16.87 16.59
C SER A 27 28.72 -15.49 17.24
N ASP A 28 28.63 -14.41 16.47
CA ASP A 28 28.25 -13.11 17.01
C ASP A 28 26.72 -13.14 17.17
N ILE A 29 26.24 -13.88 18.17
CA ILE A 29 24.90 -13.65 18.73
C ILE A 29 25.04 -12.32 19.46
N ARG A 30 25.00 -11.22 18.71
CA ARG A 30 24.60 -9.96 19.30
C ARG A 30 23.16 -10.16 19.73
N PRO A 31 22.81 -9.99 21.02
CA PRO A 31 21.43 -9.71 21.31
C PRO A 31 21.04 -8.54 20.40
N LEU A 32 19.84 -8.61 19.83
CA LEU A 32 19.19 -7.47 19.23
C LEU A 32 19.07 -6.43 20.37
N SER A 33 20.13 -5.66 20.59
CA SER A 33 20.09 -4.52 21.47
C SER A 33 19.09 -3.60 20.81
N ASN A 34 17.92 -3.51 21.42
CA ASN A 34 17.08 -2.32 21.41
C ASN A 34 17.96 -1.15 21.89
N GLN A 35 18.90 -0.71 21.06
CA GLN A 35 19.46 0.62 21.15
C GLN A 35 18.46 1.54 20.46
N SER A 36 17.33 1.75 21.13
CA SER A 36 16.62 3.00 21.00
C SER A 36 17.53 4.05 21.64
N THR A 37 18.42 4.65 20.84
CA THR A 37 19.09 5.88 21.23
C THR A 37 17.98 6.90 21.47
N PRO A 38 17.80 7.44 22.69
CA PRO A 38 16.81 8.49 22.92
C PRO A 38 17.29 9.74 22.18
N GLY A 39 16.75 10.00 20.98
CA GLY A 39 17.05 11.24 20.24
C GLY A 39 16.91 11.19 18.73
N GLU A 40 17.04 10.02 18.07
CA GLU A 40 16.78 9.93 16.63
C GLU A 40 15.33 9.48 16.39
N GLN A 41 14.47 10.48 16.17
CA GLN A 41 13.12 10.23 15.70
C GLN A 41 13.21 9.50 14.35
N ARG A 42 12.65 8.29 14.29
CA ARG A 42 12.53 7.53 13.03
C ARG A 42 11.84 8.41 12.00
N SER A 43 12.51 8.68 10.88
CA SER A 43 11.86 9.32 9.73
C SER A 43 10.96 8.30 9.03
N TYR A 44 9.72 8.72 8.77
CA TYR A 44 8.74 7.96 8.00
C TYR A 44 8.50 8.54 6.61
N LYS A 45 9.29 9.55 6.24
CA LYS A 45 9.25 10.18 4.92
C LYS A 45 9.59 9.17 3.83
N GLY A 46 8.86 9.24 2.72
CA GLY A 46 9.13 8.45 1.52
C GLY A 46 7.96 7.53 1.13
N GLU A 47 8.27 6.63 0.20
CA GLU A 47 7.31 5.73 -0.42
C GLU A 47 6.65 4.80 0.61
N LEU A 48 5.32 4.70 0.53
CA LEU A 48 4.56 3.75 1.33
C LEU A 48 4.71 2.34 0.77
N LYS A 49 4.99 1.38 1.65
CA LYS A 49 5.17 -0.04 1.30
C LYS A 49 4.50 -0.91 2.33
N PHE A 50 3.65 -1.80 1.84
CA PHE A 50 2.93 -2.75 2.66
C PHE A 50 3.25 -4.17 2.21
N ASN A 51 3.56 -5.06 3.15
CA ASN A 51 3.98 -6.44 2.88
C ASN A 51 3.09 -7.50 3.57
N GLY A 52 2.10 -7.09 4.37
CA GLY A 52 1.28 -7.99 5.19
C GLY A 52 0.10 -8.58 4.42
N TYR A 53 0.35 -9.52 3.51
CA TYR A 53 -0.72 -10.15 2.72
C TYR A 53 -0.92 -11.63 3.05
N GLU A 54 -2.17 -12.09 2.97
CA GLU A 54 -2.51 -13.51 2.93
C GLU A 54 -2.61 -13.99 1.46
N SER A 55 -2.05 -15.18 1.19
CA SER A 55 -2.15 -15.81 -0.12
C SER A 55 -3.56 -16.34 -0.36
N ARG A 56 -4.07 -16.14 -1.57
CA ARG A 56 -5.34 -16.70 -2.05
C ARG A 56 -5.14 -17.81 -3.10
N GLY A 57 -3.91 -18.30 -3.24
CA GLY A 57 -3.49 -19.20 -4.31
C GLY A 57 -2.43 -18.56 -5.22
N THR A 58 -2.18 -19.17 -6.38
CA THR A 58 -1.30 -18.59 -7.40
C THR A 58 -1.97 -17.35 -8.00
N TYR A 59 -1.34 -16.20 -7.82
CA TYR A 59 -1.81 -14.94 -8.38
C TYR A 59 -1.62 -14.91 -9.90
N VAL A 60 -2.69 -14.58 -10.63
CA VAL A 60 -2.67 -14.32 -12.07
C VAL A 60 -3.10 -12.87 -12.27
N PRO A 61 -2.21 -11.97 -12.74
CA PRO A 61 -2.56 -10.58 -12.99
C PRO A 61 -3.68 -10.43 -14.04
N ALA A 62 -4.46 -9.36 -13.92
CA ALA A 62 -5.45 -9.01 -14.92
C ALA A 62 -4.78 -8.63 -16.26
N THR A 63 -5.48 -8.88 -17.35
CA THR A 63 -5.12 -8.47 -18.72
C THR A 63 -6.27 -7.65 -19.31
N SER A 64 -6.12 -7.16 -20.54
CA SER A 64 -7.24 -6.52 -21.26
C SER A 64 -8.42 -7.47 -21.57
N SER A 65 -8.26 -8.78 -21.38
CA SER A 65 -9.29 -9.78 -21.70
C SER A 65 -9.82 -10.55 -20.48
N LYS A 66 -9.17 -10.44 -19.33
CA LYS A 66 -9.52 -11.21 -18.13
C LYS A 66 -9.17 -10.44 -16.86
N LYS A 67 -10.07 -10.46 -15.88
CA LYS A 67 -9.81 -9.98 -14.52
C LYS A 67 -8.74 -10.81 -13.82
N ALA A 68 -8.17 -10.25 -12.76
CA ALA A 68 -7.16 -10.93 -11.97
C ALA A 68 -7.75 -12.17 -11.25
N GLU A 69 -6.92 -13.18 -11.02
CA GLU A 69 -7.26 -14.36 -10.23
C GLU A 69 -6.37 -14.45 -9.00
N ASN A 70 -6.99 -14.73 -7.85
CA ASN A 70 -6.32 -14.85 -6.55
C ASN A 70 -5.40 -13.67 -6.15
N PRO A 71 -5.81 -12.39 -6.29
CA PRO A 71 -5.01 -11.28 -5.77
C PRO A 71 -4.73 -11.47 -4.28
N PRO A 72 -3.49 -11.27 -3.81
CA PRO A 72 -3.15 -11.44 -2.39
C PRO A 72 -3.93 -10.42 -1.55
N LYS A 73 -4.55 -10.88 -0.46
CA LYS A 73 -5.44 -10.04 0.35
C LYS A 73 -4.67 -9.36 1.48
N PRO A 74 -4.74 -8.03 1.64
CA PRO A 74 -4.03 -7.35 2.72
C PRO A 74 -4.66 -7.70 4.08
N VAL A 75 -3.80 -7.89 5.09
CA VAL A 75 -4.16 -8.26 6.45
C VAL A 75 -3.94 -7.07 7.39
N PRO A 76 -4.92 -6.66 8.21
CA PRO A 76 -4.74 -5.56 9.15
C PRO A 76 -3.54 -5.79 10.08
N PRO A 77 -2.55 -4.88 10.12
CA PRO A 77 -1.42 -5.01 11.04
C PRO A 77 -1.87 -4.78 12.49
N ALA A 78 -1.31 -5.53 13.44
CA ALA A 78 -1.68 -5.37 14.86
C ALA A 78 -1.26 -3.99 15.40
N GLU A 79 -0.19 -3.42 14.84
CA GLU A 79 0.40 -2.12 15.18
C GLU A 79 -0.59 -0.96 15.00
N MET A 80 -1.57 -1.07 14.08
CA MET A 80 -2.56 -0.02 13.88
C MET A 80 -3.45 0.23 15.11
N LYS A 81 -3.43 -0.68 16.09
CA LYS A 81 -4.15 -0.56 17.37
C LYS A 81 -3.35 0.19 18.44
N ALA A 82 -2.07 0.47 18.20
CA ALA A 82 -1.24 1.20 19.14
C ALA A 82 -1.39 2.71 18.90
N LYS A 83 -1.69 3.50 19.94
CA LYS A 83 -1.75 4.96 19.88
C LYS A 83 -0.34 5.60 19.81
N THR A 84 0.43 5.22 18.80
CA THR A 84 1.80 5.70 18.53
C THR A 84 1.94 6.11 17.06
N THR A 85 3.05 6.79 16.73
CA THR A 85 3.36 7.17 15.35
C THR A 85 3.58 5.94 14.44
N GLU A 86 4.15 4.87 14.99
CA GLU A 86 4.30 3.58 14.30
C GLU A 86 2.94 3.01 13.93
N GLY A 87 1.95 3.10 14.83
CA GLY A 87 0.58 2.65 14.58
C GLY A 87 -0.11 3.48 13.49
N MET A 88 0.09 4.80 13.50
CA MET A 88 -0.36 5.70 12.44
C MET A 88 0.22 5.32 11.08
N TYR A 89 1.54 5.10 11.03
CA TYR A 89 2.24 4.69 9.81
C TYR A 89 1.78 3.32 9.31
N ALA A 90 1.56 2.35 10.21
CA ALA A 90 1.02 1.04 9.87
C ALA A 90 -0.40 1.15 9.26
N ALA A 91 -1.25 2.00 9.84
CA ALA A 91 -2.60 2.26 9.32
C ALA A 91 -2.58 2.87 7.92
N ILE A 92 -1.70 3.86 7.65
CA ILE A 92 -1.56 4.47 6.31
C ILE A 92 -1.12 3.44 5.26
N ASN A 93 -0.12 2.61 5.57
CA ASN A 93 0.34 1.57 4.63
C ASN A 93 -0.77 0.55 4.34
N TYR A 94 -1.54 0.17 5.36
CA TYR A 94 -2.66 -0.74 5.20
C TYR A 94 -3.84 -0.11 4.43
N TRP A 95 -4.13 1.19 4.63
CA TRP A 95 -5.08 1.95 3.82
C TRP A 95 -4.70 1.92 2.34
N LEU A 96 -3.43 2.16 2.01
CA LEU A 96 -2.96 2.11 0.62
C LEU A 96 -3.13 0.71 0.00
N ALA A 97 -2.72 -0.33 0.73
CA ALA A 97 -2.81 -1.71 0.26
C ALA A 97 -4.27 -2.16 0.06
N SER A 98 -5.15 -1.82 1.00
CA SER A 98 -6.57 -2.16 0.93
C SER A 98 -7.31 -1.38 -0.17
N PHE A 99 -6.94 -0.11 -0.41
CA PHE A 99 -7.48 0.67 -1.52
C PHE A 99 -7.08 0.07 -2.88
N ASN A 100 -5.80 -0.30 -3.06
CA ASN A 100 -5.33 -1.00 -4.25
C ASN A 100 -6.04 -2.33 -4.47
N TYR A 101 -6.13 -3.14 -3.42
CA TYR A 101 -6.82 -4.43 -3.47
C TYR A 101 -8.29 -4.27 -3.87
N LEU A 102 -8.99 -3.29 -3.31
CA LEU A 102 -10.36 -2.95 -3.68
C LEU A 102 -10.49 -2.59 -5.17
N MET A 103 -9.61 -1.75 -5.71
CA MET A 103 -9.65 -1.41 -7.14
C MET A 103 -9.40 -2.61 -8.07
N ILE A 104 -8.61 -3.60 -7.64
CA ILE A 104 -8.26 -4.80 -8.44
C ILE A 104 -9.32 -5.89 -8.31
N THR A 105 -10.05 -5.95 -7.20
CA THR A 105 -10.92 -7.10 -6.86
C THR A 105 -12.39 -6.76 -6.70
N GLY A 106 -12.72 -5.50 -6.41
CA GLY A 106 -14.03 -5.08 -5.93
C GLY A 106 -14.32 -5.47 -4.47
N ASP A 107 -13.40 -6.15 -3.79
CA ASP A 107 -13.56 -6.58 -2.40
C ASP A 107 -13.19 -5.44 -1.44
N ILE A 108 -14.23 -4.85 -0.85
CA ILE A 108 -14.13 -3.70 0.06
C ILE A 108 -13.78 -4.07 1.50
N GLU A 109 -13.83 -5.36 1.86
CA GLU A 109 -13.74 -5.79 3.26
C GLU A 109 -12.43 -5.34 3.95
N PRO A 110 -11.24 -5.44 3.33
CA PRO A 110 -10.03 -4.94 3.95
C PRO A 110 -10.07 -3.43 4.22
N PHE A 111 -10.64 -2.64 3.31
CA PHE A 111 -10.67 -1.19 3.38
C PHE A 111 -11.56 -0.70 4.54
N LYS A 112 -12.67 -1.41 4.82
CA LYS A 112 -13.54 -1.15 5.98
C LYS A 112 -12.82 -1.24 7.33
N ALA A 113 -11.74 -2.01 7.42
CA ALA A 113 -10.98 -2.16 8.67
C ALA A 113 -10.13 -0.91 9.02
N VAL A 114 -9.93 0.01 8.08
CA VAL A 114 -9.12 1.21 8.27
C VAL A 114 -9.84 2.51 7.90
N ASP A 115 -10.94 2.44 7.17
CA ASP A 115 -11.91 3.54 7.03
C ASP A 115 -13.20 3.21 7.81
N ILE A 116 -13.11 3.20 9.14
CA ILE A 116 -14.17 2.76 10.05
C ILE A 116 -15.40 3.68 9.93
N ASN A 117 -15.17 4.98 9.73
CA ASN A 117 -16.23 5.99 9.61
C ASN A 117 -16.86 6.04 8.20
N ARG A 118 -16.42 5.20 7.26
CA ARG A 118 -16.88 5.20 5.86
C ARG A 118 -16.69 6.55 5.16
N ASN A 119 -15.63 7.28 5.53
CA ASN A 119 -15.32 8.62 5.02
C ASN A 119 -14.76 8.59 3.60
N ASP A 120 -14.13 7.50 3.18
CA ASP A 120 -13.58 7.29 1.83
C ASP A 120 -14.25 6.13 1.10
N ILE A 121 -14.94 5.24 1.82
CA ILE A 121 -15.67 4.10 1.27
C ILE A 121 -16.59 4.51 0.12
N TYR A 122 -17.29 5.64 0.22
CA TYR A 122 -18.17 6.12 -0.85
C TYR A 122 -17.41 6.45 -2.15
N LYS A 123 -16.15 6.87 -2.06
CA LYS A 123 -15.30 7.14 -3.23
C LYS A 123 -14.90 5.85 -3.94
N ALA A 124 -14.97 4.71 -3.25
CA ALA A 124 -14.53 3.41 -3.74
C ALA A 124 -15.69 2.44 -4.05
N GLU A 125 -16.91 2.72 -3.58
CA GLU A 125 -18.15 2.01 -3.95
C GLU A 125 -18.36 1.82 -5.47
N PRO A 126 -18.01 2.78 -6.36
CA PRO A 126 -18.09 2.57 -7.80
C PRO A 126 -17.27 1.37 -8.30
N PHE A 127 -16.12 1.06 -7.68
CA PHE A 127 -15.34 -0.13 -8.03
C PHE A 127 -16.05 -1.40 -7.56
N VAL A 128 -16.65 -1.40 -6.38
CA VAL A 128 -17.44 -2.55 -5.89
C VAL A 128 -18.55 -2.89 -6.88
N GLU A 129 -19.37 -1.90 -7.22
CA GLU A 129 -20.50 -2.06 -8.15
C GLU A 129 -20.02 -2.55 -9.54
N PHE A 130 -18.91 -2.00 -10.02
CA PHE A 130 -18.30 -2.38 -11.29
C PHE A 130 -17.92 -3.86 -11.37
N TYR A 131 -17.33 -4.42 -10.30
CA TYR A 131 -17.02 -5.86 -10.24
C TYR A 131 -18.26 -6.72 -9.96
N GLU A 132 -19.18 -6.28 -9.08
CA GLU A 132 -20.42 -7.01 -8.78
C GLU A 132 -21.30 -7.18 -10.01
N LYS A 133 -21.43 -6.12 -10.83
CA LYS A 133 -22.19 -6.14 -12.08
C LYS A 133 -21.42 -6.73 -13.25
N ASN A 134 -20.14 -7.10 -13.03
CA ASN A 134 -19.24 -7.60 -14.07
C ASN A 134 -19.22 -6.68 -15.30
N THR A 135 -19.17 -5.36 -15.08
CA THR A 135 -19.12 -4.34 -16.15
C THR A 135 -17.69 -3.96 -16.52
N GLY A 136 -16.70 -4.52 -15.83
CA GLY A 136 -15.30 -4.47 -16.23
C GLY A 136 -14.31 -4.85 -15.12
N TRP A 137 -13.04 -4.53 -15.32
CA TRP A 137 -11.96 -4.73 -14.32
C TRP A 137 -10.77 -3.77 -14.55
N VAL A 138 -9.93 -3.64 -13.54
CA VAL A 138 -8.65 -2.91 -13.62
C VAL A 138 -7.53 -3.87 -14.05
N TYR A 139 -6.62 -3.41 -14.91
CA TYR A 139 -5.44 -4.17 -15.33
C TYR A 139 -4.23 -3.27 -15.58
N GLY A 140 -3.07 -3.90 -15.83
CA GLY A 140 -1.81 -3.23 -16.17
C GLY A 140 -0.82 -3.13 -15.00
N THR A 141 -1.29 -3.22 -13.76
CA THR A 141 -0.46 -3.21 -12.55
C THR A 141 -1.21 -3.85 -11.37
N ASP A 142 -0.46 -4.25 -10.34
CA ASP A 142 -0.95 -4.65 -9.02
C ASP A 142 -0.98 -3.50 -8.00
N ALA A 143 -0.45 -2.32 -8.37
CA ALA A 143 -0.46 -1.10 -7.57
C ALA A 143 -1.02 0.08 -8.40
N PRO A 144 -2.34 0.10 -8.69
CA PRO A 144 -2.96 1.16 -9.49
C PRO A 144 -2.84 2.54 -8.85
N PHE A 145 -2.71 2.63 -7.54
CA PHE A 145 -2.43 3.84 -6.79
C PHE A 145 -1.18 3.69 -5.93
N SER A 146 -0.35 4.73 -5.87
CA SER A 146 0.81 4.80 -4.98
C SER A 146 0.85 6.15 -4.29
N ALA A 147 1.45 6.19 -3.11
CA ALA A 147 1.62 7.42 -2.36
C ALA A 147 2.92 7.40 -1.54
N GLU A 148 3.40 8.58 -1.22
CA GLU A 148 4.56 8.81 -0.35
C GLU A 148 4.24 9.87 0.69
N LEU A 149 4.88 9.78 1.85
CA LEU A 149 4.83 10.81 2.88
C LEU A 149 5.94 11.83 2.63
N THR A 150 5.60 13.12 2.70
CA THR A 150 6.57 14.20 2.43
C THR A 150 7.25 14.73 3.69
N GLU A 151 6.68 14.42 4.86
CA GLU A 151 7.10 14.87 6.18
C GLU A 151 7.63 13.70 7.03
N ASP A 152 8.60 13.96 7.91
CA ASP A 152 9.21 12.93 8.77
C ASP A 152 8.27 12.39 9.85
N ALA A 153 7.27 13.17 10.25
CA ALA A 153 6.29 12.83 11.27
C ALA A 153 4.93 13.50 11.00
N PRO A 154 3.84 12.95 11.54
CA PRO A 154 2.52 13.54 11.41
C PRO A 154 2.39 14.81 12.25
N GLN A 155 1.54 15.71 11.79
CA GLN A 155 1.14 16.91 12.52
C GLN A 155 -0.02 16.56 13.46
N LYS A 156 0.15 16.84 14.75
CA LYS A 156 -0.93 16.72 15.73
C LYS A 156 -1.95 17.85 15.51
N VAL A 157 -3.22 17.48 15.30
CA VAL A 157 -4.33 18.46 15.23
C VAL A 157 -4.93 18.62 16.62
N ASP A 158 -5.26 17.51 17.28
CA ASP A 158 -5.71 17.45 18.67
C ASP A 158 -5.29 16.12 19.33
N GLU A 159 -5.91 15.73 20.46
CA GLU A 159 -5.56 14.50 21.18
C GLU A 159 -5.95 13.19 20.48
N GLN A 160 -6.91 13.24 19.57
CA GLN A 160 -7.47 12.11 18.85
C GLN A 160 -7.16 12.17 17.34
N GLN A 161 -6.90 13.36 16.79
CA GLN A 161 -6.68 13.58 15.38
C GLN A 161 -5.25 14.04 15.05
N TYR A 162 -4.70 13.42 14.01
CA TYR A 162 -3.43 13.77 13.38
C TYR A 162 -3.65 13.91 11.87
N ARG A 163 -2.77 14.64 11.20
CA ARG A 163 -2.70 14.67 9.74
C ARG A 163 -1.28 14.47 9.25
N TRP A 164 -1.13 13.82 8.11
CA TRP A 164 0.17 13.59 7.48
C TRP A 164 0.12 13.91 6.01
N LEU A 165 0.97 14.85 5.57
CA LEU A 165 1.00 15.24 4.17
C LEU A 165 1.56 14.10 3.31
N GLY A 166 0.79 13.74 2.30
CA GLY A 166 1.14 12.74 1.31
C GLY A 166 1.02 13.27 -0.12
N VAL A 167 1.76 12.63 -1.00
CA VAL A 167 1.69 12.85 -2.45
C VAL A 167 1.27 11.54 -3.10
N GLY A 168 0.20 11.58 -3.87
CA GLY A 168 -0.41 10.43 -4.52
C GLY A 168 -0.26 10.47 -6.03
N ARG A 169 -0.23 9.28 -6.64
CA ARG A 169 -0.22 9.13 -8.10
C ARG A 169 -0.91 7.83 -8.52
N TYR A 170 -1.76 7.93 -9.53
CA TYR A 170 -2.24 6.75 -10.24
C TYR A 170 -1.16 6.25 -11.20
N ASN A 171 -0.99 4.93 -11.26
CA ASN A 171 -0.05 4.31 -12.18
C ASN A 171 -0.50 4.57 -13.64
N LYS A 172 0.45 5.00 -14.48
CA LYS A 172 0.18 5.35 -15.89
C LYS A 172 -0.15 4.14 -16.76
N GLU A 173 0.29 2.95 -16.35
CA GLU A 173 0.01 1.68 -17.01
C GLU A 173 -1.34 1.10 -16.58
N ALA A 174 -1.89 1.58 -15.45
CA ALA A 174 -3.17 1.13 -14.95
C ALA A 174 -4.32 1.60 -15.84
N LYS A 175 -5.18 0.66 -16.22
CA LYS A 175 -6.34 0.89 -17.07
C LYS A 175 -7.59 0.25 -16.48
N ILE A 176 -8.72 0.88 -16.73
CA ILE A 176 -10.06 0.34 -16.50
C ILE A 176 -10.56 -0.19 -17.86
N HIS A 177 -10.78 -1.51 -17.94
CA HIS A 177 -11.43 -2.16 -19.07
C HIS A 177 -12.93 -2.25 -18.79
N TYR A 178 -13.77 -1.80 -19.72
CA TYR A 178 -15.22 -2.01 -19.65
C TYR A 178 -15.63 -3.15 -20.59
N THR A 179 -16.61 -3.95 -20.18
CA THR A 179 -17.09 -5.09 -20.99
C THR A 179 -17.75 -4.70 -22.32
N ASP A 180 -18.08 -3.42 -22.50
CA ASP A 180 -18.55 -2.86 -23.76
C ASP A 180 -17.40 -2.49 -24.73
N GLY A 181 -16.14 -2.76 -24.34
CA GLY A 181 -14.94 -2.53 -25.13
C GLY A 181 -14.28 -1.16 -24.89
N ARG A 182 -14.84 -0.29 -24.06
CA ARG A 182 -14.18 0.97 -23.69
C ARG A 182 -12.98 0.72 -22.79
N GLU A 183 -11.97 1.58 -22.90
CA GLU A 183 -10.83 1.63 -21.97
C GLU A 183 -10.63 3.06 -21.45
N LEU A 184 -10.27 3.18 -20.18
CA LEU A 184 -9.87 4.43 -19.54
C LEU A 184 -8.51 4.23 -18.84
N THR A 185 -7.61 5.20 -18.94
CA THR A 185 -6.39 5.20 -18.10
C THR A 185 -6.73 5.69 -16.69
N MET A 186 -6.25 5.01 -15.64
CA MET A 186 -6.57 5.45 -14.27
C MET A 186 -5.97 6.82 -13.93
N ALA A 187 -4.86 7.19 -14.59
CA ALA A 187 -4.31 8.54 -14.50
C ALA A 187 -5.29 9.65 -14.94
N SER A 188 -6.34 9.35 -15.70
CA SER A 188 -7.38 10.34 -16.04
C SER A 188 -8.36 10.61 -14.89
N LEU A 189 -8.30 9.84 -13.80
CA LEU A 189 -9.13 10.06 -12.61
C LEU A 189 -8.59 11.18 -11.72
N SER A 190 -7.34 11.62 -11.90
CA SER A 190 -6.81 12.76 -11.17
C SER A 190 -7.39 14.08 -11.68
N SER A 191 -7.62 15.04 -10.78
CA SER A 191 -8.17 16.37 -11.12
C SER A 191 -7.19 17.29 -11.87
N GLY A 192 -6.02 16.79 -12.24
CA GLY A 192 -4.96 17.54 -12.92
C GLY A 192 -3.79 16.64 -13.31
N PRO A 193 -2.88 17.14 -14.17
CA PRO A 193 -1.69 16.40 -14.55
C PRO A 193 -0.75 16.23 -13.36
N GLY A 194 -0.26 15.01 -13.17
CA GLY A 194 0.81 14.70 -12.23
C GLY A 194 0.34 14.27 -10.84
N ASP A 195 1.27 14.43 -9.90
CA ASP A 195 1.14 14.06 -8.51
C ASP A 195 0.11 14.94 -7.80
N TYR A 196 -0.71 14.37 -6.91
CA TYR A 196 -1.72 15.09 -6.16
C TYR A 196 -1.41 15.11 -4.66
N GLU A 197 -1.49 16.28 -4.05
CA GLU A 197 -1.26 16.46 -2.62
C GLU A 197 -2.56 16.28 -1.83
N PHE A 198 -2.46 15.53 -0.74
CA PHE A 198 -3.55 15.30 0.19
C PHE A 198 -3.00 15.02 1.58
N PHE A 199 -3.83 15.26 2.59
CA PHE A 199 -3.56 14.79 3.93
C PHE A 199 -4.17 13.42 4.12
N PHE A 200 -3.39 12.49 4.66
CA PHE A 200 -3.94 11.38 5.43
C PHE A 200 -4.41 11.98 6.75
N ILE A 201 -5.72 11.97 7.01
CA ILE A 201 -6.28 12.31 8.31
C ILE A 201 -6.43 11.03 9.11
N LEU A 202 -5.85 11.02 10.31
CA LEU A 202 -5.85 9.88 11.20
C LEU A 202 -6.62 10.22 12.47
N GLU A 203 -7.57 9.37 12.83
CA GLU A 203 -8.36 9.49 14.04
C GLU A 203 -8.25 8.20 14.86
N TYR A 204 -8.02 8.32 16.17
CA TYR A 204 -7.96 7.16 17.05
C TYR A 204 -9.31 6.89 17.70
N GLN A 205 -9.95 5.78 17.30
CA GLN A 205 -11.30 5.42 17.74
C GLN A 205 -11.45 3.91 17.88
N ASP A 206 -12.29 3.45 18.81
CA ASP A 206 -12.56 2.03 19.05
C ASP A 206 -11.30 1.15 19.21
N GLY A 207 -10.22 1.73 19.72
CA GLY A 207 -8.94 1.04 19.95
C GLY A 207 -8.09 0.84 18.70
N ALA A 208 -8.34 1.58 17.60
CA ALA A 208 -7.53 1.55 16.39
C ALA A 208 -7.46 2.91 15.69
N TRP A 209 -6.43 3.11 14.86
CA TRP A 209 -6.37 4.23 13.93
C TRP A 209 -7.28 4.00 12.72
N THR A 210 -8.15 4.97 12.43
CA THR A 210 -8.86 5.09 11.15
C THR A 210 -8.15 6.14 10.28
N VAL A 211 -8.18 5.96 8.95
CA VAL A 211 -7.52 6.82 7.98
C VAL A 211 -8.52 7.24 6.91
N ARG A 212 -8.53 8.54 6.58
CA ARG A 212 -9.18 9.07 5.37
C ARG A 212 -8.26 10.02 4.62
N ASN A 213 -8.58 10.35 3.37
CA ASN A 213 -7.87 11.38 2.61
C ASN A 213 -8.67 12.68 2.46
N GLU A 214 -7.95 13.80 2.55
CA GLU A 214 -8.49 15.15 2.30
C GLU A 214 -7.55 15.93 1.37
N PRO A 215 -8.03 16.52 0.26
CA PRO A 215 -7.18 17.30 -0.64
C PRO A 215 -6.52 18.49 0.07
N ALA A 216 -5.20 18.64 -0.04
CA ALA A 216 -4.46 19.69 0.67
C ALA A 216 -4.85 21.11 0.22
N LYS A 217 -5.30 21.28 -1.03
CA LYS A 217 -5.70 22.58 -1.60
C LYS A 217 -7.06 23.09 -1.11
N LEU A 218 -7.90 22.24 -0.49
CA LEU A 218 -9.23 22.62 0.00
C LEU A 218 -9.24 23.00 1.48
N THR A 219 -8.19 22.66 2.24
CA THR A 219 -8.10 22.91 3.69
C THR A 219 -7.67 24.34 4.06
N THR A 220 -7.43 25.24 3.10
CA THR A 220 -7.11 26.67 3.34
C THR A 220 -8.34 27.57 3.38
N SER A 221 -9.45 27.12 3.98
CA SER A 221 -10.55 28.02 4.36
C SER A 221 -10.38 28.42 5.83
N SER A 222 -9.87 29.62 6.04
CA SER A 222 -9.60 30.23 7.36
C SER A 222 -10.82 30.25 8.28
N PRO A 223 -10.65 30.18 9.62
CA PRO A 223 -11.74 30.37 10.57
C PRO A 223 -12.26 31.81 10.48
N SER A 224 -13.58 31.96 10.32
CA SER A 224 -14.27 33.23 10.39
C SER A 224 -14.10 33.85 11.78
N SER A 225 -13.34 34.94 11.87
CA SER A 225 -13.31 35.79 13.05
C SER A 225 -14.60 36.61 13.11
N SER A 226 -15.55 36.17 13.93
CA SER A 226 -16.66 37.01 14.38
C SER A 226 -16.13 38.08 15.34
N ALA A 227 -15.78 39.24 14.81
CA ALA A 227 -15.51 40.42 15.64
C ALA A 227 -16.85 41.00 16.13
N SER A 228 -17.23 40.67 17.36
CA SER A 228 -18.28 41.36 18.09
C SER A 228 -17.79 42.76 18.49
N SER A 229 -18.37 43.81 17.92
CA SER A 229 -18.13 45.19 18.36
C SER A 229 -18.99 45.48 19.61
N SER A 230 -18.36 45.42 20.79
CA SER A 230 -18.88 46.08 21.99
C SER A 230 -18.18 47.43 22.11
N GLY A 231 -18.82 48.49 21.61
CA GLY A 231 -18.39 49.86 21.82
C GLY A 231 -19.05 50.44 23.06
N THR A 232 -18.27 50.61 24.13
CA THR A 232 -18.63 51.42 25.30
C THR A 232 -17.92 52.77 25.22
N SER A 233 -18.74 53.83 25.19
CA SER A 233 -18.63 55.21 25.71
C SER A 233 -17.27 55.93 25.78
N ILE A 234 -17.22 57.16 25.25
CA ILE A 234 -17.15 58.44 25.99
C ILE A 234 -17.98 59.49 25.24
#